data_AF-X1EKZ4-F1
#
_entry.id   AF-X1EKZ4-F1
#
_cell.length_a   1.000
_cell.length_b   1.000
_cell.length_c   1.000
_cell.angle_alpha   90.00
_cell.angle_beta   90.00
_cell.angle_gamma   90.00
#
_symmetry.space_group_name_H-M   'P 1'
#
loop_
_entity.id
_entity.type
_entity.pdbx_description
1 polymer ?
#
loop_
_entity_poly.entity_id
_entity_poly.type
_entity_poly.pdbx_seq_one_letter_code
_entity_poly.pdbx_strand_id
1 'polypeptide(L)'
;MTLPPAPSDRTLHIYLALAQYPILKTQIRARMRRELFGRGIITPIDFEAEVKKKAIRSQKLEALGDPFIEEPADIWELRLARVRDNLTDFYFAYNLPHNLFERIIRESLSERGAFVEELQISFNPELAPQNMLFDYAMAIEQMPAKDRAHLEARLQEIKVVLIRTLISDQLGYVKIAKEWLTISDLEEIRNHKIGHGKIGGKAAGMLLASRILNDAGDDDIRASLQIPESHYIGADLLYNFMALND
;
A
#
# COMPACT_ATOMS: atom_id res chain seq x y z
N MET A 1 -7.66 -15.12 12.78
CA MET A 1 -6.61 -15.68 11.90
C MET A 1 -6.52 -14.79 10.68
N THR A 2 -5.51 -13.93 10.60
CA THR A 2 -5.27 -13.08 9.43
C THR A 2 -4.70 -13.97 8.32
N LEU A 3 -5.42 -14.08 7.21
CA LEU A 3 -4.92 -14.78 6.02
C LEU A 3 -3.64 -14.08 5.56
N PRO A 4 -2.59 -14.81 5.13
CA PRO A 4 -1.43 -14.17 4.54
C PRO A 4 -1.87 -13.32 3.34
N PRO A 5 -1.31 -12.10 3.17
CA PRO A 5 -1.74 -11.20 2.12
C PRO A 5 -1.67 -11.89 0.77
N ALA A 6 -2.68 -11.63 -0.07
CA ALA A 6 -2.79 -12.27 -1.36
C ALA A 6 -1.51 -11.99 -2.17
N PRO A 7 -1.08 -12.91 -3.05
CA PRO A 7 0.12 -12.69 -3.88
C PRO A 7 0.08 -11.39 -4.71
N SER A 8 -1.11 -10.90 -5.06
CA SER A 8 -1.35 -9.58 -5.66
C SER A 8 -0.89 -8.44 -4.74
N ASP A 9 -1.24 -8.50 -3.46
CA ASP A 9 -0.91 -7.45 -2.47
C ASP A 9 0.60 -7.41 -2.22
N ARG A 10 1.26 -8.56 -2.22
CA ARG A 10 2.73 -8.65 -2.09
C ARG A 10 3.46 -8.06 -3.30
N THR A 11 2.95 -8.29 -4.51
CA THR A 11 3.55 -7.72 -5.73
C THR A 11 3.45 -6.20 -5.70
N LEU A 12 2.29 -5.68 -5.31
CA LEU A 12 2.06 -4.24 -5.17
C LEU A 12 2.91 -3.63 -4.05
N HIS A 13 3.08 -4.34 -2.94
CA HIS A 13 4.00 -3.92 -1.86
C HIS A 13 5.43 -3.78 -2.37
N ILE A 14 5.96 -4.77 -3.09
CA ILE A 14 7.31 -4.72 -3.65
C ILE A 14 7.44 -3.52 -4.58
N TYR A 15 6.46 -3.31 -5.46
CA TYR A 15 6.44 -2.17 -6.38
C TYR A 15 6.51 -0.83 -5.64
N LEU A 16 5.63 -0.61 -4.65
CA LEU A 16 5.57 0.64 -3.88
C LEU A 16 6.82 0.88 -3.04
N ALA A 17 7.39 -0.18 -2.45
CA ALA A 17 8.64 -0.10 -1.73
C ALA A 17 9.78 0.33 -2.68
N LEU A 18 9.94 -0.34 -3.82
CA LEU A 18 10.97 -0.02 -4.81
C LEU A 18 10.81 1.37 -5.44
N ALA A 19 9.57 1.90 -5.51
CA ALA A 19 9.31 3.24 -6.03
C ALA A 19 9.99 4.36 -5.22
N GLN A 20 10.22 4.15 -3.91
CA GLN A 20 10.94 5.11 -3.07
C GLN A 20 12.46 5.04 -3.23
N TYR A 21 12.96 4.02 -3.93
CA TYR A 21 14.38 3.80 -4.17
C TYR A 21 14.68 3.91 -5.67
N PRO A 22 14.45 5.06 -6.34
CA PRO A 22 14.48 5.17 -7.79
C PRO A 22 15.81 4.76 -8.42
N ILE A 23 16.92 5.00 -7.72
CA ILE A 23 18.27 4.62 -8.15
C ILE A 23 18.65 3.23 -7.63
N LEU A 24 18.32 2.93 -6.37
CA LEU A 24 18.72 1.70 -5.68
C LEU A 24 17.92 0.47 -6.14
N LYS A 25 16.71 0.65 -6.67
CA LYS A 25 15.84 -0.45 -7.12
C LYS A 25 16.52 -1.38 -8.13
N THR A 26 17.40 -0.85 -8.98
CA THR A 26 18.17 -1.66 -9.94
C THR A 26 19.08 -2.66 -9.23
N GLN A 27 19.80 -2.22 -8.18
CA GLN A 27 20.68 -3.08 -7.39
C GLN A 27 19.88 -4.05 -6.52
N ILE A 28 18.77 -3.58 -5.92
CA ILE A 28 17.86 -4.42 -5.13
C ILE A 28 17.29 -5.55 -6.00
N ARG A 29 16.78 -5.25 -7.20
CA ARG A 29 16.27 -6.27 -8.14
C ARG A 29 17.35 -7.24 -8.59
N ALA A 30 18.60 -6.78 -8.77
CA ALA A 30 19.71 -7.68 -9.08
C ALA A 30 19.99 -8.68 -7.94
N ARG A 31 19.82 -8.28 -6.67
CA ARG A 31 19.89 -9.21 -5.52
C ARG A 31 18.68 -10.12 -5.44
N MET A 32 17.49 -9.60 -5.69
CA MET A 32 16.26 -10.41 -5.77
C MET A 32 16.41 -11.53 -6.80
N ARG A 33 16.95 -11.23 -7.99
CA ARG A 33 17.26 -12.25 -9.02
C ARG A 33 18.29 -13.27 -8.53
N ARG A 34 19.35 -12.85 -7.84
CA ARG A 34 20.33 -13.77 -7.23
C ARG A 34 19.68 -14.74 -6.25
N GLU A 35 18.75 -14.27 -5.41
CA GLU A 35 18.00 -15.13 -4.50
C GLU A 35 17.08 -16.10 -5.24
N LEU A 36 16.37 -15.62 -6.28
CA LEU A 36 15.51 -16.47 -7.11
C LEU A 36 16.30 -17.60 -7.78
N PHE A 37 17.45 -17.27 -8.37
CA PHE A 37 18.30 -18.24 -9.06
C PHE A 37 19.00 -19.18 -8.08
N GLY A 38 19.56 -18.65 -6.99
CA GLY A 38 20.29 -19.42 -5.98
C GLY A 38 19.41 -20.42 -5.24
N ARG A 39 18.10 -20.14 -5.13
CA ARG A 39 17.11 -21.05 -4.52
C ARG A 39 16.46 -21.99 -5.54
N GLY A 40 16.82 -21.90 -6.82
CA GLY A 40 16.28 -22.75 -7.87
C GLY A 40 14.81 -22.48 -8.22
N ILE A 41 14.27 -21.30 -7.91
CA ILE A 41 12.89 -20.93 -8.27
C ILE A 41 12.73 -20.86 -9.79
N ILE A 42 13.74 -20.33 -10.47
CA ILE A 42 13.85 -20.29 -11.92
C ILE A 42 15.33 -20.25 -12.30
N THR A 43 15.71 -20.85 -13.43
CA THR A 43 17.10 -20.76 -13.91
C THR A 43 17.32 -19.42 -14.62
N PRO A 44 18.56 -18.89 -14.68
CA PRO A 44 18.86 -17.69 -15.44
C PRO A 44 18.47 -17.79 -16.92
N ILE A 45 18.63 -18.99 -17.51
CA ILE A 45 18.32 -19.26 -18.92
C ILE A 45 16.82 -19.20 -19.15
N ASP A 46 16.04 -19.90 -18.33
CA ASP A 46 14.57 -19.92 -18.46
C ASP A 46 13.98 -18.54 -18.16
N PHE A 47 14.54 -17.83 -17.18
CA PHE A 47 14.12 -16.46 -16.85
C PHE A 47 14.34 -15.51 -18.02
N GLU A 48 15.53 -15.50 -18.65
CA GLU A 48 15.77 -14.65 -19.82
C GLU A 48 14.95 -15.08 -21.05
N ALA A 49 14.68 -16.37 -21.22
CA ALA A 49 13.77 -16.85 -22.26
C ALA A 49 12.34 -16.33 -22.05
N GLU A 50 11.86 -16.33 -20.79
CA GLU A 50 10.56 -15.77 -20.44
C GLU A 50 10.50 -14.25 -20.61
N VAL A 51 11.56 -13.52 -20.24
CA VAL A 51 11.69 -12.09 -20.48
C VAL A 51 11.52 -11.77 -21.97
N LYS A 52 12.25 -12.47 -22.85
CA LYS A 52 12.13 -12.30 -24.31
C LYS A 52 10.72 -12.62 -24.79
N LYS A 53 10.14 -13.74 -24.34
CA LYS A 53 8.78 -14.14 -24.72
C LYS A 53 7.74 -13.08 -24.32
N LYS A 54 7.83 -12.51 -23.12
CA LYS A 54 6.90 -11.47 -22.65
C LYS A 54 7.16 -10.11 -23.29
N ALA A 55 8.39 -9.78 -23.64
CA ALA A 55 8.71 -8.59 -24.40
C ALA A 55 8.11 -8.63 -25.82
N ILE A 56 8.24 -9.76 -26.53
CA ILE A 56 7.57 -9.95 -27.84
C ILE A 56 6.05 -9.86 -27.69
N ARG A 57 5.49 -10.41 -26.60
CA ARG A 57 4.05 -10.30 -26.34
C ARG A 57 3.63 -8.85 -26.08
N SER A 58 4.44 -8.05 -25.37
CA SER A 58 4.08 -6.65 -25.08
C SER A 58 4.16 -5.76 -26.32
N GLN A 59 5.10 -6.01 -27.24
CA GLN A 59 5.11 -5.36 -28.56
C GLN A 59 3.77 -5.54 -29.29
N LYS A 60 3.25 -6.79 -29.34
CA LYS A 60 1.95 -7.06 -29.97
C LYS A 60 0.78 -6.34 -29.30
N LEU A 61 0.83 -6.18 -27.97
CA LEU A 61 -0.20 -5.42 -27.23
C LEU A 61 -0.12 -3.92 -27.50
N GLU A 62 1.07 -3.41 -27.83
CA GLU A 62 1.33 -2.03 -28.25
C GLU A 62 1.21 -1.86 -29.77
N ALA A 63 0.55 -2.80 -30.46
CA ALA A 63 0.26 -2.80 -31.89
C ALA A 63 1.49 -2.83 -32.82
N LEU A 64 2.64 -3.28 -32.31
CA LEU A 64 3.82 -3.55 -33.14
C LEU A 64 3.72 -4.96 -33.73
N GLY A 65 3.66 -5.03 -35.06
CA GLY A 65 3.40 -6.24 -35.84
C GLY A 65 4.66 -7.06 -36.12
N ASP A 66 5.77 -6.37 -36.39
CA ASP A 66 7.09 -6.97 -36.60
C ASP A 66 8.09 -6.60 -35.47
N PRO A 67 8.32 -7.52 -34.50
CA PRO A 67 9.24 -7.36 -33.37
C PRO A 67 10.67 -6.91 -33.69
N PHE A 68 11.14 -7.17 -34.92
CA PHE A 68 12.56 -7.02 -35.29
C PHE A 68 12.81 -5.84 -36.23
N ILE A 69 11.77 -5.24 -36.79
CA ILE A 69 11.87 -4.14 -37.77
C ILE A 69 11.28 -2.84 -37.20
N GLU A 70 10.20 -2.93 -36.44
CA GLU A 70 9.44 -1.75 -36.01
C GLU A 70 9.99 -1.09 -34.74
N GLU A 71 10.87 -1.76 -34.00
CA GLU A 71 11.44 -1.25 -32.77
C GLU A 71 12.97 -1.04 -32.88
N PRO A 72 13.48 0.19 -32.63
CA PRO A 72 14.90 0.44 -32.53
C PRO A 72 15.58 -0.39 -31.42
N ALA A 73 16.87 -0.73 -31.60
CA ALA A 73 17.59 -1.62 -30.70
C ALA A 73 17.66 -1.11 -29.25
N ASP A 74 17.81 0.20 -29.05
CA ASP A 74 17.80 0.85 -27.74
C ASP A 74 16.43 0.75 -27.03
N ILE A 75 15.34 0.87 -27.79
CA ILE A 75 13.98 0.70 -27.28
C ILE A 75 13.71 -0.78 -26.92
N TRP A 76 14.19 -1.72 -27.73
CA TRP A 76 14.10 -3.15 -27.43
C TRP A 76 14.84 -3.52 -26.14
N GLU A 77 16.07 -3.01 -25.95
CA GLU A 77 16.82 -3.23 -24.71
C GLU A 77 16.12 -2.62 -23.49
N LEU A 78 15.55 -1.41 -23.65
CA LEU A 78 14.74 -0.79 -22.61
C LEU A 78 13.49 -1.63 -22.27
N ARG A 79 12.82 -2.19 -23.28
CA ARG A 79 11.67 -3.09 -23.11
C ARG A 79 12.06 -4.34 -22.36
N LEU A 80 13.14 -5.01 -22.76
CA LEU A 80 13.68 -6.17 -22.06
C LEU A 80 13.99 -5.85 -20.60
N ALA A 81 14.63 -4.70 -20.33
CA ALA A 81 14.92 -4.25 -18.97
C ALA A 81 13.65 -4.07 -18.12
N ARG A 82 12.62 -3.40 -18.66
CA ARG A 82 11.33 -3.20 -17.96
C ARG A 82 10.61 -4.53 -17.69
N VAL A 83 10.55 -5.41 -18.67
CA VAL A 83 9.92 -6.73 -18.53
C VAL A 83 10.68 -7.58 -17.51
N ARG A 84 12.01 -7.55 -17.54
CA ARG A 84 12.88 -8.23 -16.57
C ARG A 84 12.63 -7.77 -15.15
N ASP A 85 12.50 -6.47 -14.95
CA ASP A 85 12.20 -5.89 -13.64
C ASP A 85 10.83 -6.33 -13.13
N ASN A 86 9.79 -6.24 -13.98
CA ASN A 86 8.44 -6.68 -13.61
C ASN A 86 8.38 -8.18 -13.30
N LEU A 87 9.09 -9.01 -14.07
CA LEU A 87 9.17 -10.45 -13.79
C LEU A 87 9.93 -10.74 -12.51
N THR A 88 10.98 -9.98 -12.21
CA THR A 88 11.70 -10.12 -10.94
C THR A 88 10.76 -9.89 -9.76
N ASP A 89 9.99 -8.80 -9.79
CA ASP A 89 9.06 -8.43 -8.71
C ASP A 89 7.96 -9.50 -8.55
N PHE A 90 7.40 -9.97 -9.67
CA PHE A 90 6.37 -11.01 -9.69
C PHE A 90 6.89 -12.35 -9.14
N TYR A 91 8.00 -12.87 -9.66
CA TYR A 91 8.58 -14.13 -9.18
C TYR A 91 8.91 -14.06 -7.70
N PHE A 92 9.45 -12.93 -7.25
CA PHE A 92 9.78 -12.74 -5.84
C PHE A 92 8.53 -12.76 -4.95
N ALA A 93 7.49 -11.99 -5.29
CA ALA A 93 6.27 -11.89 -4.50
C ALA A 93 5.53 -13.23 -4.32
N TYR A 94 5.54 -14.07 -5.36
CA TYR A 94 4.80 -15.33 -5.39
C TYR A 94 5.59 -16.51 -4.79
N ASN A 95 6.92 -16.47 -4.82
CA ASN A 95 7.74 -17.64 -4.46
C ASN A 95 8.57 -17.44 -3.19
N LEU A 96 8.80 -16.21 -2.75
CA LEU A 96 9.70 -15.90 -1.64
C LEU A 96 8.97 -15.11 -0.53
N PRO A 97 9.37 -15.29 0.73
CA PRO A 97 8.74 -14.62 1.85
C PRO A 97 9.09 -13.12 1.88
N HIS A 98 8.16 -12.30 2.38
CA HIS A 98 8.31 -10.84 2.37
C HIS A 98 9.52 -10.36 3.18
N ASN A 99 9.79 -10.98 4.33
CA ASN A 99 10.95 -10.65 5.18
C ASN A 99 12.30 -10.76 4.44
N LEU A 100 12.40 -11.61 3.41
CA LEU A 100 13.60 -11.72 2.58
C LEU A 100 13.77 -10.48 1.70
N PHE A 101 12.69 -9.99 1.09
CA PHE A 101 12.70 -8.72 0.36
C PHE A 101 13.16 -7.59 1.29
N GLU A 102 12.66 -7.58 2.52
CA GLU A 102 13.04 -6.55 3.46
C GLU A 102 14.53 -6.54 3.79
N ARG A 103 15.07 -7.74 4.04
CA ARG A 103 16.49 -7.92 4.32
C ARG A 103 17.35 -7.43 3.16
N ILE A 104 16.97 -7.74 1.92
CA ILE A 104 17.70 -7.29 0.71
C ILE A 104 17.76 -5.75 0.66
N ILE A 105 16.67 -5.06 0.98
CA ILE A 105 16.63 -3.60 1.03
C ILE A 105 17.58 -3.08 2.11
N ARG A 106 17.49 -3.61 3.34
CA ARG A 106 18.35 -3.20 4.46
C ARG A 106 19.83 -3.36 4.14
N GLU A 107 20.22 -4.51 3.58
CA GLU A 107 21.59 -4.78 3.16
C GLU A 107 22.05 -3.83 2.05
N SER A 108 21.20 -3.56 1.06
CA SER A 108 21.52 -2.64 -0.05
C SER A 108 21.73 -1.19 0.41
N LEU A 109 21.03 -0.78 1.48
CA LEU A 109 21.16 0.54 2.08
C LEU A 109 22.37 0.64 3.01
N SER A 110 22.64 -0.42 3.79
CA SER A 110 23.81 -0.51 4.67
C SER A 110 25.12 -0.33 3.90
N GLU A 111 25.22 -0.89 2.69
CA GLU A 111 26.38 -0.75 1.81
C GLU A 111 26.63 0.69 1.33
N ARG A 112 25.62 1.57 1.40
CA ARG A 112 25.77 3.00 1.10
C ARG A 112 26.05 3.86 2.33
N GLY A 113 26.32 3.23 3.49
CA GLY A 113 26.57 3.94 4.74
C GLY A 113 25.30 4.52 5.37
N ALA A 114 24.12 4.06 4.98
CA ALA A 114 22.89 4.43 5.67
C ALA A 114 22.82 3.71 7.03
N PHE A 115 22.58 4.47 8.10
CA PHE A 115 22.36 3.89 9.43
C PHE A 115 21.09 3.03 9.41
N VAL A 116 21.23 1.78 9.87
CA VAL A 116 20.27 0.68 9.69
C VAL A 116 19.10 0.76 10.68
N GLU A 117 19.19 1.63 11.68
CA GLU A 117 18.31 1.66 12.86
C GLU A 117 16.87 2.13 12.58
N GLU A 118 16.57 2.67 11.39
CA GLU A 118 15.21 3.13 11.03
C GLU A 118 14.65 2.54 9.73
N LEU A 119 15.24 1.46 9.21
CA LEU A 119 14.79 0.86 7.95
C LEU A 119 13.63 -0.13 8.15
N GLN A 120 12.53 0.42 8.63
CA GLN A 120 11.24 -0.13 8.28
C GLN A 120 10.96 0.24 6.84
N ILE A 121 10.47 -0.70 6.06
CA ILE A 121 10.10 -0.44 4.68
C ILE A 121 8.83 0.39 4.70
N SER A 122 9.04 1.69 4.85
CA SER A 122 8.08 2.71 4.51
C SER A 122 7.74 2.47 3.05
N PHE A 123 6.48 2.21 2.73
CA PHE A 123 5.87 2.65 1.47
C PHE A 123 5.38 4.09 1.66
N ASN A 124 5.24 4.92 0.63
CA ASN A 124 4.58 6.22 0.86
C ASN A 124 3.09 5.96 1.18
N PRO A 125 2.57 6.29 2.38
CA PRO A 125 1.18 5.99 2.73
C PRO A 125 0.18 6.65 1.79
N GLU A 126 0.47 7.85 1.28
CA GLU A 126 -0.39 8.60 0.35
C GLU A 126 -0.54 7.91 -1.02
N LEU A 127 0.41 7.04 -1.38
CA LEU A 127 0.39 6.31 -2.65
C LEU A 127 -0.06 4.85 -2.48
N ALA A 128 -0.20 4.39 -1.23
CA ALA A 128 -0.52 3.02 -0.94
C ALA A 128 -2.04 2.76 -1.03
N PRO A 129 -2.44 1.58 -1.53
CA PRO A 129 -3.81 1.12 -1.44
C PRO A 129 -4.34 1.15 -0.02
N GLN A 130 -5.62 1.45 0.11
CA GLN A 130 -6.25 1.58 1.41
C GLN A 130 -6.23 0.26 2.22
N ASN A 131 -6.50 -0.87 1.59
CA ASN A 131 -6.43 -2.19 2.24
C ASN A 131 -5.04 -2.44 2.85
N MET A 132 -3.99 -2.12 2.10
CA MET A 132 -2.60 -2.26 2.55
C MET A 132 -2.29 -1.37 3.77
N LEU A 133 -2.83 -0.16 3.81
CA LEU A 133 -2.71 0.73 4.96
C LEU A 133 -3.37 0.13 6.21
N PHE A 134 -4.57 -0.43 6.06
CA PHE A 134 -5.28 -1.09 7.16
C PHE A 134 -4.53 -2.32 7.67
N ASP A 135 -4.10 -3.21 6.77
CA ASP A 135 -3.36 -4.43 7.14
C ASP A 135 -2.09 -4.08 7.92
N TYR A 136 -1.35 -3.07 7.45
CA TYR A 136 -0.12 -2.63 8.12
C TYR A 136 -0.40 -1.96 9.47
N ALA A 137 -1.41 -1.10 9.55
CA ALA A 137 -1.78 -0.45 10.81
C ALA A 137 -2.24 -1.45 11.88
N MET A 138 -3.06 -2.44 11.50
CA MET A 138 -3.47 -3.52 12.40
C MET A 138 -2.29 -4.38 12.84
N ALA A 139 -1.35 -4.66 11.93
CA ALA A 139 -0.13 -5.39 12.29
C ALA A 139 0.67 -4.64 13.35
N ILE A 140 0.78 -3.31 13.25
CA ILE A 140 1.43 -2.46 14.27
C ILE A 140 0.68 -2.51 15.60
N GLU A 141 -0.66 -2.40 15.59
CA GLU A 141 -1.47 -2.43 16.81
C GLU A 141 -1.38 -3.77 17.56
N GLN A 142 -1.16 -4.89 16.86
CA GLN A 142 -0.98 -6.22 17.44
C GLN A 142 0.43 -6.46 18.03
N MET A 143 1.40 -5.56 17.80
CA MET A 143 2.75 -5.71 18.33
C MET A 143 2.81 -5.45 19.84
N PRO A 144 3.74 -6.09 20.57
CA PRO A 144 4.02 -5.74 21.96
C PRO A 144 4.41 -4.26 22.10
N ALA A 145 3.98 -3.59 23.18
CA ALA A 145 4.19 -2.15 23.38
C ALA A 145 5.66 -1.71 23.27
N LYS A 146 6.60 -2.57 23.67
CA LYS A 146 8.04 -2.34 23.56
C LYS A 146 8.51 -2.21 22.11
N ASP A 147 7.95 -3.02 21.22
CA ASP A 147 8.28 -3.03 19.80
C ASP A 147 7.44 -2.00 19.03
N ARG A 148 6.28 -1.59 19.55
CA ARG A 148 5.43 -0.58 18.91
C ARG A 148 5.97 0.86 19.03
N ALA A 149 6.77 1.15 20.05
CA ALA A 149 7.17 2.54 20.37
C ALA A 149 7.84 3.28 19.19
N HIS A 150 8.68 2.61 18.41
CA HIS A 150 9.36 3.19 17.25
C HIS A 150 8.45 3.28 15.99
N LEU A 151 7.28 2.63 16.02
CA LEU A 151 6.27 2.62 14.96
C LEU A 151 5.15 3.63 15.16
N GLU A 152 5.08 4.29 16.32
CA GLU A 152 3.95 5.14 16.68
C GLU A 152 3.81 6.34 15.72
N ALA A 153 4.93 6.97 15.33
CA ALA A 153 4.93 8.04 14.33
C ALA A 153 4.39 7.55 12.97
N ARG A 154 4.72 6.31 12.61
CA ARG A 154 4.28 5.68 11.37
C ARG A 154 2.80 5.33 11.40
N LEU A 155 2.31 4.81 12.52
CA LEU A 155 0.89 4.54 12.73
C LEU A 155 0.08 5.83 12.63
N GLN A 156 0.57 6.93 13.21
CA GLN A 156 -0.05 8.25 13.11
C GLN A 156 -0.10 8.77 11.67
N GLU A 157 0.97 8.59 10.88
CA GLU A 157 0.98 8.93 9.46
C GLU A 157 -0.11 8.17 8.70
N ILE A 158 -0.23 6.86 8.93
CA ILE A 158 -1.25 6.02 8.30
C ILE A 158 -2.66 6.47 8.71
N LYS A 159 -2.88 6.74 9.99
CA LYS A 159 -4.16 7.28 10.49
C LYS A 159 -4.54 8.57 9.78
N VAL A 160 -3.60 9.50 9.61
CA VAL A 160 -3.84 10.76 8.91
C VAL A 160 -4.26 10.52 7.46
N VAL A 161 -3.58 9.64 6.73
CA VAL A 161 -3.95 9.30 5.34
C VAL A 161 -5.33 8.65 5.28
N LEU A 162 -5.62 7.70 6.17
CA LEU A 162 -6.93 7.03 6.23
C LEU A 162 -8.05 8.03 6.56
N ILE A 163 -7.86 8.94 7.50
CA ILE A 163 -8.84 9.99 7.83
C ILE A 163 -9.10 10.90 6.62
N ARG A 164 -8.04 11.31 5.91
CA ARG A 164 -8.17 12.20 4.73
C ARG A 164 -8.90 11.52 3.58
N THR A 165 -8.70 10.22 3.39
CA THR A 165 -9.30 9.46 2.30
C THR A 165 -10.72 8.99 2.61
N LEU A 166 -11.01 8.61 3.85
CA LEU A 166 -12.34 8.12 4.27
C LEU A 166 -13.30 9.23 4.68
N ILE A 167 -12.79 10.27 5.36
CA ILE A 167 -13.62 11.15 6.17
C ILE A 167 -13.58 12.60 5.68
N SER A 168 -12.43 13.26 5.83
CA SER A 168 -12.30 14.69 5.59
C SER A 168 -10.85 15.10 5.45
N ASP A 169 -10.56 15.99 4.50
CA ASP A 169 -9.27 16.63 4.29
C ASP A 169 -9.16 18.00 4.98
N GLN A 170 -10.19 18.44 5.70
CA GLN A 170 -10.13 19.67 6.48
C GLN A 170 -9.08 19.53 7.60
N LEU A 171 -8.00 20.29 7.51
CA LEU A 171 -6.85 20.20 8.43
C LEU A 171 -7.24 20.32 9.91
N GLY A 172 -8.22 21.17 10.23
CA GLY A 172 -8.73 21.32 11.60
C GLY A 172 -9.39 20.05 12.12
N TYR A 173 -10.17 19.36 11.28
CA TYR A 173 -10.77 18.07 11.61
C TYR A 173 -9.70 17.00 11.76
N VAL A 174 -8.81 16.86 10.76
CA VAL A 174 -7.74 15.84 10.75
C VAL A 174 -6.84 15.94 11.98
N LYS A 175 -6.49 17.18 12.39
CA LYS A 175 -5.65 17.44 13.56
C LYS A 175 -6.24 16.86 14.85
N ILE A 176 -7.57 16.94 15.01
CA ILE A 176 -8.27 16.41 16.19
C ILE A 176 -8.51 14.91 16.00
N ALA A 177 -9.05 14.51 14.86
CA ALA A 177 -9.46 13.15 14.59
C ALA A 177 -8.33 12.12 14.74
N LYS A 178 -7.09 12.46 14.37
CA LYS A 178 -5.93 11.55 14.51
C LYS A 178 -5.61 11.19 15.97
N GLU A 179 -6.00 12.02 16.93
CA GLU A 179 -5.77 11.78 18.36
C GLU A 179 -6.84 10.87 18.96
N TRP A 180 -8.07 10.87 18.40
CA TRP A 180 -9.23 10.19 18.99
C TRP A 180 -9.66 8.93 18.24
N LEU A 181 -9.68 8.96 16.91
CA LEU A 181 -10.12 7.80 16.12
C LEU A 181 -9.05 6.71 16.14
N THR A 182 -9.45 5.47 16.34
CA THR A 182 -8.61 4.26 16.26
C THR A 182 -8.63 3.66 14.86
N ILE A 183 -7.73 2.71 14.56
CA ILE A 183 -7.79 1.99 13.28
C ILE A 183 -9.10 1.19 13.16
N SER A 184 -9.60 0.64 14.26
CA SER A 184 -10.89 -0.05 14.31
C SER A 184 -12.05 0.87 13.92
N ASP A 185 -12.09 2.11 14.43
CA ASP A 185 -13.15 3.07 14.07
C ASP A 185 -13.10 3.38 12.56
N LEU A 186 -11.89 3.55 12.00
CA LEU A 186 -11.69 3.81 10.58
C LEU A 186 -12.08 2.61 9.70
N GLU A 187 -11.84 1.38 10.17
CA GLU A 187 -12.26 0.17 9.49
C GLU A 187 -13.80 0.05 9.48
N GLU A 188 -14.45 0.33 10.61
CA GLU A 188 -15.91 0.32 10.70
C GLU A 188 -16.53 1.32 9.70
N ILE A 189 -15.97 2.53 9.61
CA ILE A 189 -16.38 3.52 8.62
C ILE A 189 -16.19 2.98 7.20
N ARG A 190 -15.05 2.36 6.90
CA ARG A 190 -14.79 1.77 5.58
C ARG A 190 -15.82 0.70 5.23
N ASN A 191 -16.17 -0.16 6.18
CA ASN A 191 -17.07 -1.29 5.97
C ASN A 191 -18.53 -0.84 5.77
N HIS A 192 -18.95 0.27 6.38
CA HIS A 192 -20.28 0.87 6.21
C HIS A 192 -20.37 1.93 5.10
N LYS A 193 -19.27 2.18 4.38
CA LYS A 193 -19.21 3.18 3.32
C LYS A 193 -19.54 2.57 1.96
N ILE A 194 -20.47 3.22 1.27
CA ILE A 194 -20.88 2.90 -0.10
C ILE A 194 -20.26 3.96 -1.01
N GLY A 195 -19.44 3.54 -1.98
CA GLY A 195 -18.70 4.45 -2.87
C GLY A 195 -17.25 4.70 -2.41
N HIS A 196 -16.48 5.38 -3.26
CA HIS A 196 -15.04 5.58 -3.09
C HIS A 196 -14.70 6.90 -2.42
N GLY A 197 -15.60 7.88 -2.45
CA GLY A 197 -15.45 9.21 -1.88
C GLY A 197 -15.54 9.23 -0.37
N LYS A 198 -15.35 10.43 0.19
CA LYS A 198 -15.43 10.72 1.63
C LYS A 198 -16.88 10.68 2.14
N ILE A 199 -17.09 10.34 3.41
CA ILE A 199 -18.42 10.31 4.05
C ILE A 199 -19.03 11.70 4.34
N GLY A 200 -18.21 12.76 4.27
CA GLY A 200 -18.65 14.15 4.46
C GLY A 200 -18.67 14.63 5.93
N GLY A 201 -18.72 15.96 6.10
CA GLY A 201 -18.45 16.62 7.38
C GLY A 201 -19.46 16.37 8.52
N LYS A 202 -20.72 16.06 8.20
CA LYS A 202 -21.76 15.79 9.22
C LYS A 202 -21.52 14.44 9.89
N ALA A 203 -21.37 13.40 9.08
CA ALA A 203 -21.04 12.06 9.56
C ALA A 203 -19.69 12.06 10.30
N ALA A 204 -18.69 12.75 9.72
CA ALA A 204 -17.39 12.97 10.34
C ALA A 204 -17.50 13.58 11.75
N GLY A 205 -18.19 14.71 11.89
CA GLY A 205 -18.36 15.39 13.16
C GLY A 205 -19.12 14.55 14.19
N MET A 206 -20.18 13.85 13.75
CA MET A 206 -20.96 12.96 14.61
C MET A 206 -20.11 11.82 15.17
N LEU A 207 -19.36 11.12 14.31
CA LEU A 207 -18.50 10.01 14.71
C LEU A 207 -17.38 10.46 15.66
N LEU A 208 -16.72 11.58 15.34
CA LEU A 208 -15.67 12.12 16.18
C LEU A 208 -16.20 12.56 17.55
N ALA A 209 -17.32 13.29 17.57
CA ALA A 209 -17.96 13.70 18.82
C ALA A 209 -18.34 12.49 19.67
N SER A 210 -18.91 11.46 19.04
CA SER A 210 -19.27 10.26 19.76
C SER A 210 -18.07 9.51 20.34
N ARG A 211 -16.95 9.45 19.61
CA ARG A 211 -15.72 8.85 20.11
C ARG A 211 -15.18 9.62 21.31
N ILE A 212 -15.16 10.96 21.22
CA ILE A 212 -14.73 11.84 22.33
C ILE A 212 -15.60 11.62 23.57
N LEU A 213 -16.92 11.59 23.40
CA LEU A 213 -17.86 11.41 24.52
C LEU A 213 -17.76 10.00 25.14
N ASN A 214 -17.48 8.97 24.34
CA ASN A 214 -17.26 7.63 24.87
C ASN A 214 -15.94 7.53 25.66
N ASP A 215 -14.86 8.15 25.19
CA ASP A 215 -13.55 8.02 25.83
C ASP A 215 -13.35 8.99 27.00
N ALA A 216 -13.92 10.21 26.94
CA ALA A 216 -13.75 11.26 27.96
C ALA A 216 -14.99 11.55 28.81
N GLY A 217 -16.16 11.02 28.45
CA GLY A 217 -17.39 11.19 29.22
C GLY A 217 -17.40 10.39 30.52
N ASP A 218 -18.12 10.90 31.52
CA ASP A 218 -18.46 10.14 32.72
C ASP A 218 -19.44 9.00 32.41
N ASP A 219 -19.71 8.17 33.42
CA ASP A 219 -20.58 7.00 33.26
C ASP A 219 -22.01 7.40 32.85
N ASP A 220 -22.51 8.57 33.30
CA ASP A 220 -23.84 9.08 32.98
C ASP A 220 -23.95 9.50 31.50
N ILE A 221 -22.94 10.20 30.98
CA ILE A 221 -22.84 10.56 29.55
C ILE A 221 -22.76 9.29 28.71
N ARG A 222 -21.91 8.33 29.08
CA ARG A 222 -21.76 7.06 28.35
C ARG A 222 -23.05 6.26 28.34
N ALA A 223 -23.77 6.19 29.45
CA ALA A 223 -25.06 5.50 29.54
C ALA A 223 -26.16 6.17 28.68
N SER A 224 -26.03 7.47 28.43
CA SER A 224 -27.00 8.25 27.64
C SER A 224 -26.69 8.28 26.15
N LEU A 225 -25.50 7.82 25.74
CA LEU A 225 -25.04 7.91 24.36
C LEU A 225 -25.50 6.70 23.54
N GLN A 226 -26.27 6.94 22.48
CA GLN A 226 -26.68 5.93 21.52
C GLN A 226 -26.34 6.38 20.11
N ILE A 227 -25.46 5.64 19.44
CA ILE A 227 -25.19 5.79 18.01
C ILE A 227 -25.98 4.72 17.27
N PRO A 228 -26.88 5.09 16.35
CA PRO A 228 -27.52 4.10 15.50
C PRO A 228 -26.52 3.55 14.48
N GLU A 229 -26.70 2.28 14.12
CA GLU A 229 -25.99 1.70 12.97
C GLU A 229 -26.23 2.56 11.74
N SER A 230 -25.14 3.03 11.13
CA SER A 230 -25.18 4.07 10.11
C SER A 230 -24.38 3.63 8.88
N HIS A 231 -24.94 3.85 7.69
CA HIS A 231 -24.25 3.66 6.42
C HIS A 231 -23.96 5.01 5.78
N TYR A 232 -22.81 5.12 5.12
CA TYR A 232 -22.33 6.39 4.56
C TYR A 232 -22.29 6.33 3.04
N ILE A 233 -22.92 7.32 2.40
CA ILE A 233 -22.82 7.47 0.94
C ILE A 233 -21.62 8.37 0.65
N GLY A 234 -20.66 7.85 -0.09
CA GLY A 234 -19.49 8.58 -0.55
C GLY A 234 -19.88 9.74 -1.45
N ALA A 235 -19.18 10.87 -1.31
CA ALA A 235 -19.45 12.07 -2.11
C ALA A 235 -19.35 11.82 -3.62
N ASP A 236 -18.54 10.85 -4.06
CA ASP A 236 -18.40 10.43 -5.46
C ASP A 236 -19.72 9.95 -6.07
N LEU A 237 -20.56 9.25 -5.31
CA LEU A 237 -21.83 8.73 -5.80
C LEU A 237 -22.84 9.85 -6.10
N LEU A 238 -22.81 10.93 -5.33
CA LEU A 238 -23.64 12.10 -5.60
C LEU A 238 -23.22 12.75 -6.92
N TYR A 239 -21.91 12.90 -7.16
CA TYR A 239 -21.40 13.45 -8.42
C TYR A 239 -21.73 12.55 -9.61
N ASN A 240 -21.57 11.24 -9.47
CA ASN A 240 -21.92 10.28 -10.51
C ASN A 240 -23.42 10.31 -10.83
N PHE A 241 -24.27 10.42 -9.80
CA PHE A 241 -25.72 10.55 -9.99
C PHE A 241 -26.07 11.84 -10.73
N MET A 242 -25.45 12.98 -10.39
CA MET A 242 -25.71 14.23 -11.12
C MET A 242 -25.25 14.14 -12.58
N ALA A 243 -24.06 13.60 -12.84
CA ALA A 243 -23.50 13.49 -14.19
C ALA A 243 -24.27 12.55 -15.13
N LEU A 244 -25.00 11.58 -14.59
CA LEU A 244 -25.86 10.67 -15.37
C LEU A 244 -27.24 11.27 -15.70
N ASN A 245 -27.59 12.40 -15.10
CA ASN A 245 -28.87 13.08 -15.28
C ASN A 245 -28.77 14.40 -16.06
N ASP A 246 -27.59 14.70 -16.60
CA ASP A 246 -27.38 15.70 -17.66
C ASP A 246 -27.57 15.06 -19.04
#